data_AF-A0A935PN55-F1
#
_entry.id   AF-A0A935PN55-F1
#
_cell.length_a   1.000
_cell.length_b   1.000
_cell.length_c   1.000
_cell.angle_alpha   90.00
_cell.angle_beta   90.00
_cell.angle_gamma   90.00
#
_symmetry.space_group_name_H-M   'P 1'
#
loop_
_entity.id
_entity.type
_entity.pdbx_description
1 polymer ?
#
loop_
_entity_poly.entity_id
_entity_poly.type
_entity_poly.pdbx_seq_one_letter_code
_entity_poly.pdbx_strand_id
1 'polypeptide(L)'
;MRDGVGRGAAEALWVRGRSEARRPDCPAAIATLDQALIALPNAPWREGLLLELGRCRAAMGDPSAGAHFAELLQSRDPARRREAHLRAGHLAVQEQRWNEALTLLAGEDTASARVDRAVALSALGRTDEALQVVAPLLLVADSTVAWEPLVRHFAAHSTADADRFLERLSAQPTANDVRRSAWLFAAIDAGLPVDPVAAERHFQSLVQLPASRSVNEGRLRIAEYRVGQATSMRGLQSALDALGNLGTGSGLAAARIAELQRIGGQMVAEHDSLVVGKGTGDLTLFALAEVARDSLRAPALASSLWWQLEQGWPASPFVPKALMARMAIVPDSTEALRGRLVAMTASPYLAFARGENDPRFVQLEDSLGSFITARARRLAAAAAAAQADKE
;
A
#
# COMPACT_ATOMS: atom_id res chain seq x y z
N MET A 1 11.46 -9.27 52.40
CA MET A 1 10.11 -8.66 52.47
C MET A 1 10.30 -7.18 52.17
N ARG A 2 9.94 -6.73 50.97
CA ARG A 2 10.03 -5.31 50.59
C ARG A 2 8.77 -4.61 51.10
N ASP A 3 8.96 -3.53 51.84
CA ASP A 3 7.88 -2.62 52.24
C ASP A 3 7.09 -2.23 51.00
N GLY A 4 5.80 -2.57 51.01
CA GLY A 4 4.87 -2.25 49.94
C GLY A 4 4.87 -0.75 49.72
N VAL A 5 5.01 -0.34 48.46
CA VAL A 5 4.81 1.05 48.04
C VAL A 5 3.50 1.53 48.65
N GLY A 6 3.60 2.45 49.61
CA GLY A 6 2.43 2.94 50.34
C GLY A 6 1.40 3.52 49.36
N ARG A 7 0.11 3.44 49.72
CA ARG A 7 -1.01 3.94 48.91
C ARG A 7 -0.76 5.33 48.30
N GLY A 8 -0.15 6.24 49.06
CA GLY A 8 0.20 7.59 48.61
C GLY A 8 1.27 7.64 47.51
N ALA A 9 2.25 6.73 47.52
CA ALA A 9 3.26 6.65 46.46
C ALA A 9 2.67 6.10 45.16
N ALA A 10 1.78 5.11 45.22
CA ALA A 10 1.05 4.62 44.04
C ALA A 10 0.14 5.71 43.44
N GLU A 11 -0.54 6.48 44.29
CA GLU A 11 -1.37 7.60 43.85
C GLU A 11 -0.54 8.73 43.21
N ALA A 12 0.64 9.04 43.77
CA ALA A 12 1.57 10.01 43.18
C ALA A 12 2.05 9.56 41.78
N LEU A 13 2.35 8.27 41.60
CA LEU A 13 2.68 7.71 40.29
C LEU A 13 1.50 7.86 39.31
N TRP A 14 0.27 7.52 39.72
CA TRP A 14 -0.91 7.69 38.88
C TRP A 14 -1.11 9.16 38.44
N VAL A 15 -1.04 10.12 39.36
CA VAL A 15 -1.19 11.55 39.05
C VAL A 15 -0.11 12.02 38.09
N ARG A 16 1.14 11.61 38.31
CA ARG A 16 2.27 11.91 37.42
C ARG A 16 2.06 11.32 36.03
N GLY A 17 1.79 10.03 35.93
CA GLY A 17 1.58 9.34 34.65
C GLY A 17 0.42 9.93 33.86
N ARG A 18 -0.66 10.34 34.54
CA ARG A 18 -1.78 11.06 33.92
C ARG A 18 -1.37 12.44 33.38
N SER A 19 -0.49 13.15 34.09
CA SER A 19 0.05 14.42 33.60
C SER A 19 0.95 14.23 32.38
N GLU A 20 1.74 13.15 32.35
CA GLU A 20 2.60 12.77 31.21
C GLU A 20 1.74 12.41 29.98
N ALA A 21 0.68 11.63 30.17
CA ALA A 21 -0.27 11.25 29.12
C ALA A 21 -0.94 12.47 28.46
N ARG A 22 -1.17 13.55 29.22
CA ARG A 22 -1.74 14.81 28.70
C ARG A 22 -0.74 15.68 27.93
N ARG A 23 0.57 15.42 28.05
CA ARG A 23 1.67 16.20 27.44
C ARG A 23 2.26 15.53 26.19
N PRO A 24 1.40 14.90 25.37
CA PRO A 24 1.77 13.87 24.39
C PRO A 24 2.97 12.94 24.67
N ASP A 25 3.41 12.74 25.92
CA ASP A 25 4.56 11.91 26.27
C ASP A 25 4.11 10.49 26.66
N CYS A 26 3.61 9.75 25.66
CA CYS A 26 3.10 8.40 25.86
C CYS A 26 4.15 7.42 26.39
N PRO A 27 5.43 7.42 25.94
CA PRO A 27 6.44 6.52 26.48
C PRO A 27 6.68 6.70 27.99
N ALA A 28 6.81 7.94 28.47
CA ALA A 28 6.98 8.21 29.90
C ALA A 28 5.71 7.83 30.68
N ALA A 29 4.54 8.21 30.17
CA ALA A 29 3.26 7.92 30.80
C ALA A 29 3.03 6.42 31.00
N ILE A 30 3.30 5.59 29.98
CA ILE A 30 3.10 4.13 30.06
C ILE A 30 3.94 3.55 31.19
N ALA A 31 5.24 3.86 31.24
CA ALA A 31 6.12 3.35 32.28
C ALA A 31 5.66 3.75 33.69
N THR A 32 5.24 5.00 33.88
CA THR A 32 4.76 5.51 35.17
C THR A 32 3.41 4.89 35.57
N LEU A 33 2.47 4.77 34.62
CA LEU A 33 1.14 4.22 34.87
C LEU A 33 1.20 2.71 35.13
N ASP A 34 2.05 1.95 34.43
CA ASP A 34 2.23 0.52 34.70
C ASP A 34 2.78 0.28 36.12
N GLN A 35 3.73 1.11 36.57
CA GLN A 35 4.22 1.04 37.96
C GLN A 35 3.11 1.32 38.98
N ALA A 36 2.25 2.31 38.72
CA ALA A 36 1.10 2.59 39.58
C ALA A 36 0.10 1.43 39.62
N LEU A 37 -0.18 0.80 38.48
CA LEU A 37 -1.07 -0.36 38.38
C LEU A 37 -0.53 -1.58 39.12
N ILE A 38 0.77 -1.85 39.00
CA ILE A 38 1.45 -2.95 39.72
C ILE A 38 1.46 -2.68 41.23
N ALA A 39 1.72 -1.43 41.65
CA ALA A 39 1.79 -1.06 43.05
C ALA A 39 0.42 -1.17 43.76
N LEU A 40 -0.68 -0.85 43.07
CA LEU A 40 -2.02 -0.92 43.67
C LEU A 40 -3.08 -1.35 42.63
N PRO A 41 -3.23 -2.66 42.35
CA PRO A 41 -4.11 -3.16 41.30
C PRO A 41 -5.60 -2.87 41.50
N ASN A 42 -6.04 -2.71 42.75
CA ASN A 42 -7.44 -2.49 43.14
C ASN A 42 -7.70 -1.03 43.60
N ALA A 43 -6.91 -0.07 43.13
CA ALA A 43 -7.07 1.32 43.50
C ALA A 43 -8.42 1.90 43.03
N PRO A 44 -9.01 2.88 43.75
CA PRO A 44 -10.25 3.53 43.31
C PRO A 44 -10.09 4.30 41.98
N TRP A 45 -8.87 4.66 41.60
CA TRP A 45 -8.52 5.33 40.34
C TRP A 45 -8.09 4.36 39.23
N ARG A 46 -8.15 3.04 39.45
CA ARG A 46 -7.70 1.99 38.52
C ARG A 46 -8.29 2.16 37.12
N GLU A 47 -9.59 2.33 37.00
CA GLU A 47 -10.22 2.44 35.68
C GLU A 47 -9.78 3.71 34.93
N GLY A 48 -9.58 4.81 35.65
CA GLY A 48 -9.02 6.03 35.08
C GLY A 48 -7.58 5.83 34.61
N LEU A 49 -6.79 5.04 35.33
CA LEU A 49 -5.45 4.64 34.91
C LEU A 49 -5.49 3.77 33.64
N LEU A 50 -6.32 2.73 33.60
CA LEU A 50 -6.44 1.84 32.44
C LEU A 50 -6.85 2.61 31.18
N LEU A 51 -7.71 3.61 31.33
CA LEU A 51 -8.13 4.45 30.23
C LEU A 51 -6.95 5.25 29.65
N GLU A 52 -6.11 5.85 30.49
CA GLU A 52 -4.92 6.59 30.04
C GLU A 52 -3.85 5.63 29.46
N LEU A 53 -3.65 4.45 30.06
CA LEU A 53 -2.77 3.41 29.50
C LEU A 53 -3.22 2.97 28.12
N GLY A 54 -4.51 2.64 27.97
CA GLY A 54 -5.08 2.24 26.69
C GLY A 54 -4.91 3.32 25.62
N ARG A 55 -5.15 4.60 25.96
CA ARG A 55 -4.95 5.73 25.04
C ARG A 55 -3.49 5.87 24.61
N CYS A 56 -2.55 5.85 25.54
CA CYS A 56 -1.13 5.98 25.23
C CYS A 56 -0.61 4.80 24.40
N ARG A 57 -1.00 3.57 24.75
CA ARG A 57 -0.62 2.36 24.01
C ARG A 57 -1.21 2.35 22.60
N ALA A 58 -2.48 2.73 22.43
CA ALA A 58 -3.10 2.86 21.12
C ALA A 58 -2.39 3.92 20.25
N ALA A 59 -2.02 5.07 20.82
CA ALA A 59 -1.27 6.11 20.11
C ALA A 59 0.13 5.63 19.65
N MET A 60 0.72 4.68 20.37
CA MET A 60 2.01 4.06 20.04
C MET A 60 1.88 2.82 19.12
N GLY A 61 0.66 2.42 18.76
CA GLY A 61 0.42 1.20 17.99
C GLY A 61 0.71 -0.10 18.76
N ASP A 62 0.67 -0.05 20.10
CA ASP A 62 0.88 -1.23 20.95
C ASP A 62 -0.41 -2.09 20.98
N PRO A 63 -0.33 -3.37 20.56
CA PRO A 63 -1.50 -4.25 20.44
C PRO A 63 -2.17 -4.56 21.80
N SER A 64 -1.48 -4.31 22.93
CA SER A 64 -2.07 -4.50 24.25
C SER A 64 -3.07 -3.42 24.65
N ALA A 65 -3.21 -2.35 23.86
CA ALA A 65 -4.19 -1.29 24.12
C ALA A 65 -5.64 -1.82 24.24
N GLY A 66 -6.00 -2.80 23.41
CA GLY A 66 -7.34 -3.38 23.39
C GLY A 66 -7.74 -4.04 24.71
N ALA A 67 -6.81 -4.70 25.39
CA ALA A 67 -7.06 -5.36 26.68
C ALA A 67 -7.48 -4.34 27.77
N HIS A 68 -6.84 -3.16 27.79
CA HIS A 68 -7.18 -2.12 28.76
C HIS A 68 -8.58 -1.55 28.54
N PHE A 69 -9.00 -1.36 27.29
CA PHE A 69 -10.36 -0.91 27.00
C PHE A 69 -11.40 -2.01 27.26
N ALA A 70 -11.08 -3.27 26.96
CA ALA A 70 -11.98 -4.40 27.18
C ALA A 70 -12.43 -4.51 28.65
N GLU A 71 -11.52 -4.29 29.60
CA GLU A 71 -11.86 -4.28 31.03
C GLU A 71 -12.83 -3.15 31.40
N LEU A 72 -12.78 -2.02 30.69
CA LEU A 72 -13.60 -0.85 30.96
C LEU A 72 -14.99 -0.92 30.32
N LEU A 73 -15.25 -1.87 29.41
CA LEU A 73 -16.57 -2.07 28.80
C LEU A 73 -17.66 -2.45 29.82
N GLN A 74 -17.26 -2.96 31.00
CA GLN A 74 -18.17 -3.29 32.10
C GLN A 74 -18.08 -2.30 33.28
N SER A 75 -17.43 -1.15 33.08
CA SER A 75 -17.32 -0.12 34.13
C SER A 75 -18.72 0.33 34.59
N ARG A 76 -18.87 0.54 35.90
CA ARG A 76 -20.10 1.12 36.48
C ARG A 76 -20.26 2.60 36.13
N ASP A 77 -19.16 3.29 35.83
CA ASP A 77 -19.18 4.67 35.38
C ASP A 77 -19.59 4.72 33.90
N PRO A 78 -20.78 5.26 33.56
CA PRO A 78 -21.26 5.31 32.19
C PRO A 78 -20.35 6.12 31.26
N ALA A 79 -19.66 7.15 31.77
CA ALA A 79 -18.76 7.96 30.95
C ALA A 79 -17.50 7.17 30.55
N ARG A 80 -16.93 6.41 31.50
CA ARG A 80 -15.77 5.54 31.23
C ARG A 80 -16.13 4.39 30.30
N ARG A 81 -17.26 3.74 30.56
CA ARG A 81 -17.75 2.65 29.70
C ARG A 81 -17.94 3.15 28.27
N ARG A 82 -18.62 4.29 28.10
CA ARG A 82 -18.81 4.93 26.80
C ARG A 82 -17.48 5.23 26.11
N GLU A 83 -16.54 5.82 26.82
CA GLU A 83 -15.24 6.09 26.21
C GLU A 83 -14.50 4.81 25.82
N ALA A 84 -14.55 3.77 26.65
CA ALA A 84 -13.97 2.47 26.33
C ALA A 84 -14.57 1.87 25.06
N HIS A 85 -15.91 1.96 24.89
CA HIS A 85 -16.59 1.55 23.65
C HIS A 85 -16.06 2.31 22.43
N LEU A 86 -15.95 3.64 22.51
CA LEU A 86 -15.43 4.46 21.41
C LEU A 86 -13.99 4.08 21.05
N ARG A 87 -13.12 3.90 22.05
CA ARG A 87 -11.70 3.60 21.82
C ARG A 87 -11.47 2.17 21.35
N ALA A 88 -12.15 1.19 21.95
CA ALA A 88 -12.10 -0.20 21.52
C ALA A 88 -12.66 -0.36 20.10
N GLY A 89 -13.77 0.32 19.80
CA GLY A 89 -14.37 0.32 18.46
C GLY A 89 -13.43 0.91 17.40
N HIS A 90 -12.79 2.04 17.70
CA HIS A 90 -11.77 2.63 16.82
C HIS A 90 -10.59 1.68 16.57
N LEU A 91 -10.07 1.04 17.63
CA LEU A 91 -9.00 0.06 17.51
C LEU A 91 -9.42 -1.15 16.67
N ALA A 92 -10.65 -1.65 16.87
CA ALA A 92 -11.19 -2.74 16.07
C ALA A 92 -11.29 -2.36 14.58
N VAL A 93 -11.59 -1.10 14.23
CA VAL A 93 -11.51 -0.62 12.83
C VAL A 93 -10.08 -0.65 12.30
N GLN A 94 -9.10 -0.15 13.07
CA GLN A 94 -7.69 -0.16 12.65
C GLN A 94 -7.14 -1.58 12.42
N GLU A 95 -7.59 -2.52 13.25
CA GLU A 95 -7.22 -3.95 13.17
C GLU A 95 -8.11 -4.76 12.22
N GLN A 96 -9.00 -4.11 11.47
CA GLN A 96 -9.88 -4.73 10.49
C GLN A 96 -10.88 -5.76 11.07
N ARG A 97 -11.20 -5.63 12.37
CA ARG A 97 -12.21 -6.43 13.09
C ARG A 97 -13.60 -5.80 12.94
N TRP A 98 -14.11 -5.79 11.70
CA TRP A 98 -15.28 -5.00 11.31
C TRP A 98 -16.55 -5.27 12.13
N ASN A 99 -16.93 -6.54 12.31
CA ASN A 99 -18.15 -6.90 13.06
C ASN A 99 -18.07 -6.49 14.54
N GLU A 100 -16.89 -6.61 15.13
CA GLU A 100 -16.65 -6.19 16.51
C GLU A 100 -16.71 -4.67 16.63
N ALA A 101 -16.11 -3.93 15.70
CA ALA A 101 -16.21 -2.48 15.64
C ALA A 101 -17.69 -2.02 15.57
N LEU A 102 -18.52 -2.64 14.73
CA LEU A 102 -19.95 -2.33 14.65
C LEU A 102 -20.68 -2.59 15.97
N THR A 103 -20.31 -3.65 16.68
CA THR A 103 -20.89 -3.98 17.98
C THR A 103 -20.47 -2.97 19.05
N LEU A 104 -19.19 -2.62 19.10
CA LEU A 104 -18.64 -1.69 20.08
C LEU A 104 -19.14 -0.26 19.89
N LEU A 105 -19.37 0.15 18.64
CA LEU A 105 -19.83 1.49 18.26
C LEU A 105 -21.36 1.60 18.12
N ALA A 106 -22.10 0.55 18.47
CA ALA A 106 -23.55 0.55 18.41
C ALA A 106 -24.13 1.59 19.39
N GLY A 107 -25.02 2.45 18.90
CA GLY A 107 -25.64 3.51 19.70
C GLY A 107 -24.76 4.73 19.98
N GLU A 108 -23.51 4.76 19.51
CA GLU A 108 -22.63 5.91 19.67
C GLU A 108 -22.80 6.94 18.54
N ASP A 109 -23.12 8.18 18.91
CA ASP A 109 -23.52 9.23 17.96
C ASP A 109 -22.46 10.32 17.71
N THR A 110 -21.26 10.20 18.31
CA THR A 110 -20.14 11.12 18.02
C THR A 110 -19.71 11.03 16.56
N ALA A 111 -19.18 12.13 16.02
CA ALA A 111 -18.67 12.16 14.65
C ALA A 111 -17.65 11.05 14.37
N SER A 112 -16.68 10.84 15.27
CA SER A 112 -15.68 9.76 15.15
C SER A 112 -16.33 8.37 15.11
N ALA A 113 -17.23 8.05 16.04
CA ALA A 113 -17.93 6.75 16.04
C ALA A 113 -18.73 6.51 14.77
N ARG A 114 -19.40 7.53 14.23
CA ARG A 114 -20.14 7.42 12.97
C ARG A 114 -19.20 7.11 11.81
N VAL A 115 -18.05 7.79 11.74
CA VAL A 115 -17.06 7.55 10.69
C VAL A 115 -16.49 6.14 10.80
N ASP A 116 -16.06 5.71 11.99
CA ASP A 116 -15.52 4.36 12.22
C ASP A 116 -16.57 3.28 11.89
N ARG A 117 -17.84 3.50 12.28
CA ARG A 117 -18.94 2.60 11.93
C ARG A 117 -19.19 2.55 10.43
N ALA A 118 -19.11 3.68 9.73
CA ALA A 118 -19.27 3.71 8.28
C ALA A 118 -18.10 3.04 7.54
N VAL A 119 -16.87 3.16 8.07
CA VAL A 119 -15.71 2.40 7.58
C VAL A 119 -15.96 0.90 7.74
N ALA A 120 -16.36 0.44 8.93
CA ALA A 120 -16.65 -0.97 9.16
C ALA A 120 -17.81 -1.49 8.29
N LEU A 121 -18.88 -0.71 8.09
CA LEU A 121 -20.00 -1.07 7.20
C LEU A 121 -19.55 -1.17 5.74
N SER A 122 -18.81 -0.19 5.23
CA SER A 122 -18.31 -0.19 3.85
C SER A 122 -17.33 -1.33 3.58
N ALA A 123 -16.46 -1.66 4.54
CA ALA A 123 -15.57 -2.83 4.46
C ALA A 123 -16.31 -4.18 4.44
N LEU A 124 -17.56 -4.22 4.90
CA LEU A 124 -18.44 -5.38 4.82
C LEU A 124 -19.37 -5.34 3.59
N GLY A 125 -19.15 -4.42 2.65
CA GLY A 125 -20.00 -4.23 1.46
C GLY A 125 -21.37 -3.58 1.75
N ARG A 126 -21.60 -3.07 2.96
CA ARG A 126 -22.86 -2.42 3.39
C ARG A 126 -22.78 -0.91 3.18
N THR A 127 -22.46 -0.50 1.95
CA THR A 127 -22.17 0.88 1.57
C THR A 127 -23.36 1.83 1.71
N ASP A 128 -24.58 1.38 1.41
CA ASP A 128 -25.79 2.20 1.62
C ASP A 128 -26.02 2.53 3.10
N GLU A 129 -25.82 1.56 4.00
CA GLU A 129 -25.92 1.78 5.45
C GLU A 129 -24.79 2.69 5.94
N ALA A 130 -23.58 2.52 5.41
CA ALA A 130 -22.46 3.41 5.70
C ALA A 130 -22.80 4.87 5.35
N LEU A 131 -23.39 5.11 4.18
CA LEU A 131 -23.84 6.44 3.75
C LEU A 131 -24.92 7.03 4.69
N GLN A 132 -25.86 6.21 5.15
CA GLN A 132 -26.88 6.65 6.11
C GLN A 132 -26.27 7.07 7.45
N VAL A 133 -25.28 6.32 7.94
CA VAL A 133 -24.60 6.60 9.22
C VAL A 133 -23.90 7.97 9.22
N VAL A 134 -23.28 8.35 8.10
CA VAL A 134 -22.56 9.63 7.96
C VAL A 134 -23.40 10.76 7.38
N ALA A 135 -24.62 10.50 6.92
CA ALA A 135 -25.50 11.52 6.36
C ALA A 135 -25.68 12.76 7.28
N PRO A 136 -25.86 12.63 8.60
CA PRO A 136 -25.93 13.79 9.49
C PRO A 136 -24.67 14.65 9.49
N LEU A 137 -23.49 14.04 9.36
CA LEU A 137 -22.21 14.75 9.32
C LEU A 137 -22.01 15.49 7.99
N LEU A 138 -22.49 14.91 6.88
CA LEU A 138 -22.51 15.57 5.58
C LEU A 138 -23.44 16.79 5.58
N LEU A 139 -24.61 16.70 6.22
CA LEU A 139 -25.59 17.78 6.28
C LEU A 139 -25.06 19.03 6.99
N VAL A 140 -24.29 18.85 8.07
CA VAL A 140 -23.66 19.96 8.80
C VAL A 140 -22.30 20.37 8.25
N ALA A 141 -21.84 19.72 7.17
CA ALA A 141 -20.52 19.91 6.57
C ALA A 141 -19.38 19.86 7.60
N ASP A 142 -19.39 18.84 8.47
CA ASP A 142 -18.43 18.71 9.57
C ASP A 142 -16.99 18.67 9.03
N SER A 143 -16.26 19.75 9.29
CA SER A 143 -14.89 19.95 8.82
C SER A 143 -13.84 19.25 9.66
N THR A 144 -14.21 18.68 10.81
CA THR A 144 -13.33 17.93 11.72
C THR A 144 -13.13 16.48 11.28
N VAL A 145 -13.98 15.99 10.38
CA VAL A 145 -13.91 14.63 9.84
C VAL A 145 -12.89 14.56 8.71
N ALA A 146 -11.96 13.61 8.80
CA ALA A 146 -11.12 13.19 7.68
C ALA A 146 -11.93 12.21 6.80
N TRP A 147 -12.40 12.69 5.65
CA TRP A 147 -13.27 11.93 4.76
C TRP A 147 -12.51 10.96 3.85
N GLU A 148 -11.20 11.18 3.64
CA GLU A 148 -10.34 10.41 2.75
C GLU A 148 -10.35 8.90 3.03
N PRO A 149 -10.20 8.41 4.28
CA PRO A 149 -10.24 6.97 4.56
C PRO A 149 -11.56 6.35 4.12
N LEU A 150 -12.68 7.01 4.39
CA LEU A 150 -13.99 6.53 4.01
C LEU A 150 -14.16 6.49 2.48
N VAL A 151 -13.67 7.52 1.76
CA VAL A 151 -13.64 7.51 0.29
C VAL A 151 -12.85 6.30 -0.25
N ARG A 152 -11.69 5.97 0.34
CA ARG A 152 -10.93 4.77 -0.07
C ARG A 152 -11.75 3.50 0.12
N HIS A 153 -12.42 3.36 1.25
CA HIS A 153 -13.24 2.17 1.52
C HIS A 153 -14.41 2.05 0.54
N PHE A 154 -15.10 3.14 0.22
CA PHE A 154 -16.12 3.13 -0.84
C PHE A 154 -15.53 2.72 -2.18
N ALA A 155 -14.44 3.37 -2.63
CA ALA A 155 -13.84 3.10 -3.94
C ALA A 155 -13.29 1.67 -4.08
N ALA A 156 -12.79 1.07 -2.99
CA ALA A 156 -12.31 -0.31 -2.98
C ALA A 156 -13.42 -1.37 -3.09
N HIS A 157 -14.70 -1.03 -2.85
CA HIS A 157 -15.82 -1.99 -2.85
C HIS A 157 -16.87 -1.67 -3.90
N SER A 158 -17.16 -0.39 -4.16
CA SER A 158 -18.18 0.07 -5.08
C SER A 158 -17.85 1.48 -5.58
N THR A 159 -17.37 1.58 -6.82
CA THR A 159 -17.06 2.86 -7.46
C THR A 159 -18.29 3.73 -7.68
N ALA A 160 -19.46 3.12 -7.89
CA ALA A 160 -20.73 3.86 -7.94
C ALA A 160 -21.05 4.54 -6.61
N ASP A 161 -20.77 3.89 -5.48
CA ASP A 161 -21.01 4.49 -4.16
C ASP A 161 -19.98 5.54 -3.81
N ALA A 162 -18.73 5.33 -4.24
CA ALA A 162 -17.69 6.35 -4.19
C ALA A 162 -18.09 7.60 -4.99
N ASP A 163 -18.62 7.44 -6.20
CA ASP A 163 -19.14 8.54 -7.04
C ASP A 163 -20.24 9.32 -6.28
N ARG A 164 -21.26 8.62 -5.76
CA ARG A 164 -22.34 9.24 -4.97
C ARG A 164 -21.81 9.96 -3.72
N PHE A 165 -20.79 9.40 -3.07
CA PHE A 165 -20.21 9.99 -1.87
C PHE A 165 -19.37 11.24 -2.18
N LEU A 166 -18.54 11.18 -3.23
CA LEU A 166 -17.73 12.30 -3.71
C LEU A 166 -18.59 13.47 -4.18
N GLU A 167 -19.72 13.20 -4.83
CA GLU A 167 -20.69 14.22 -5.23
C GLU A 167 -21.21 14.99 -4.00
N ARG A 168 -21.63 14.27 -2.95
CA ARG A 168 -22.10 14.87 -1.70
C ARG A 168 -21.01 15.64 -0.97
N LEU A 169 -19.78 15.12 -0.92
CA LEU A 169 -18.64 15.82 -0.32
C LEU A 169 -18.31 17.11 -1.09
N SER A 170 -18.33 17.05 -2.43
CA SER A 170 -17.99 18.18 -3.30
C SER A 170 -19.01 19.32 -3.23
N ALA A 171 -20.27 18.99 -2.92
CA ALA A 171 -21.35 19.94 -2.69
C ALA A 171 -21.28 20.67 -1.33
N GLN A 172 -20.39 20.27 -0.42
CA GLN A 172 -20.27 20.93 0.89
C GLN A 172 -19.67 22.34 0.76
N PRO A 173 -20.11 23.32 1.58
CA PRO A 173 -19.50 24.65 1.62
C PRO A 173 -18.01 24.65 1.99
N THR A 174 -17.55 23.61 2.71
CA THR A 174 -16.16 23.47 3.14
C THR A 174 -15.25 22.77 2.12
N ALA A 175 -15.80 22.39 0.96
CA ALA A 175 -15.06 21.71 -0.10
C ALA A 175 -14.19 22.72 -0.88
N ASN A 176 -12.95 22.90 -0.46
CA ASN A 176 -11.92 23.60 -1.22
C ASN A 176 -11.11 22.63 -2.11
N ASP A 177 -10.32 23.16 -3.03
CA ASP A 177 -9.57 22.34 -4.01
C ASP A 177 -8.55 21.41 -3.35
N VAL A 178 -7.98 21.78 -2.20
CA VAL A 178 -7.08 20.92 -1.43
C VAL A 178 -7.81 19.66 -0.96
N ARG A 179 -9.00 19.82 -0.36
CA ARG A 179 -9.83 18.69 0.09
C ARG A 179 -10.36 17.87 -1.08
N ARG A 180 -10.88 18.52 -2.13
CA ARG A 180 -11.36 17.83 -3.33
C ARG A 180 -10.26 16.99 -3.98
N SER A 181 -9.06 17.54 -4.11
CA SER A 181 -7.94 16.79 -4.68
C SER A 181 -7.51 15.61 -3.81
N ALA A 182 -7.56 15.74 -2.47
CA ALA A 182 -7.31 14.62 -1.56
C ALA A 182 -8.37 13.52 -1.66
N TRP A 183 -9.66 13.87 -1.74
CA TRP A 183 -10.75 12.90 -1.91
C TRP A 183 -10.67 12.18 -3.26
N LEU A 184 -10.45 12.91 -4.35
CA LEU A 184 -10.29 12.32 -5.68
C LEU A 184 -9.08 11.38 -5.73
N PHE A 185 -7.94 11.79 -5.15
CA PHE A 185 -6.77 10.91 -5.06
C PHE A 185 -7.06 9.63 -4.27
N ALA A 186 -7.75 9.73 -3.13
CA ALA A 186 -8.17 8.57 -2.35
C ALA A 186 -9.06 7.61 -3.16
N ALA A 187 -9.98 8.13 -3.97
CA ALA A 187 -10.82 7.31 -4.85
C ALA A 187 -10.02 6.64 -5.98
N ILE A 188 -9.07 7.35 -6.59
CA ILE A 188 -8.19 6.80 -7.64
C ILE A 188 -7.35 5.65 -7.07
N ASP A 189 -6.64 5.88 -5.97
CA ASP A 189 -5.68 4.93 -5.43
C ASP A 189 -6.33 3.60 -5.04
N ALA A 190 -7.50 3.68 -4.39
CA ALA A 190 -8.26 2.51 -3.95
C ALA A 190 -9.12 1.87 -5.06
N GLY A 191 -9.61 2.66 -6.02
CA GLY A 191 -10.46 2.19 -7.10
C GLY A 191 -9.70 1.55 -8.26
N LEU A 192 -8.43 1.89 -8.47
CA LEU A 192 -7.61 1.38 -9.59
C LEU A 192 -7.60 -0.14 -9.75
N PRO A 193 -7.46 -0.96 -8.69
CA PRO A 193 -7.48 -2.42 -8.82
C PRO A 193 -8.87 -3.01 -9.13
N VAL A 194 -9.95 -2.23 -8.93
CA VAL A 194 -11.35 -2.71 -8.95
C VAL A 194 -12.06 -2.26 -10.21
N ASP A 195 -12.00 -0.96 -10.51
CA ASP A 195 -12.62 -0.34 -11.67
C ASP A 195 -11.69 0.78 -12.20
N PRO A 196 -10.72 0.40 -13.05
CA PRO A 196 -9.76 1.33 -13.63
C PRO A 196 -10.42 2.44 -14.45
N VAL A 197 -11.60 2.20 -15.02
CA VAL A 197 -12.32 3.18 -15.84
C VAL A 197 -12.88 4.29 -14.96
N ALA A 198 -13.49 3.96 -13.82
CA ALA A 198 -13.91 4.96 -12.85
C ALA A 198 -12.73 5.72 -12.25
N ALA A 199 -11.64 5.04 -11.89
CA ALA A 199 -10.43 5.69 -11.38
C ALA A 199 -9.83 6.67 -12.40
N GLU A 200 -9.80 6.33 -13.68
CA GLU A 200 -9.37 7.24 -14.74
C GLU A 200 -10.31 8.45 -14.87
N ARG A 201 -11.63 8.28 -14.76
CA ARG A 201 -12.57 9.42 -14.71
C ARG A 201 -12.25 10.36 -13.54
N HIS A 202 -12.03 9.83 -12.34
CA HIS A 202 -11.62 10.63 -11.18
C HIS A 202 -10.29 11.34 -11.40
N PHE A 203 -9.34 10.67 -12.05
CA PHE A 203 -8.07 11.28 -12.41
C PHE A 203 -8.24 12.45 -13.38
N GLN A 204 -9.10 12.31 -14.40
CA GLN A 204 -9.41 13.40 -15.31
C GLN A 204 -9.99 14.60 -14.57
N SER A 205 -10.84 14.40 -13.55
CA SER A 205 -11.31 15.47 -12.68
C SER A 205 -10.20 16.05 -11.79
N LEU A 206 -9.31 15.20 -11.24
CA LEU A 206 -8.22 15.61 -10.37
C LEU A 206 -7.24 16.55 -11.08
N VAL A 207 -6.88 16.28 -12.33
CA VAL A 207 -5.90 17.10 -13.07
C VAL A 207 -6.45 18.45 -13.54
N GLN A 208 -7.76 18.69 -13.43
CA GLN A 208 -8.35 20.02 -13.66
C GLN A 208 -8.20 20.94 -12.44
N LEU A 209 -7.86 20.40 -11.27
CA LEU A 209 -7.65 21.19 -10.06
C LEU A 209 -6.25 21.85 -10.06
N PRO A 210 -6.06 22.95 -9.31
CA PRO A 210 -4.76 23.55 -9.11
C PRO A 210 -3.72 22.54 -8.62
N ALA A 211 -2.46 22.74 -9.02
CA ALA A 211 -1.36 21.86 -8.63
C ALA A 211 -1.28 21.72 -7.11
N SER A 212 -1.36 20.48 -6.64
CA SER A 212 -1.29 20.12 -5.23
C SER A 212 -0.51 18.82 -5.05
N ARG A 213 -0.20 18.47 -3.80
CA ARG A 213 0.41 17.17 -3.48
C ARG A 213 -0.43 16.02 -4.03
N SER A 214 -1.75 16.03 -3.78
CA SER A 214 -2.66 14.97 -4.23
C SER A 214 -2.75 14.88 -5.75
N VAL A 215 -2.70 16.01 -6.47
CA VAL A 215 -2.65 16.00 -7.94
C VAL A 215 -1.38 15.31 -8.44
N ASN A 216 -0.22 15.64 -7.86
CA ASN A 216 1.06 15.03 -8.22
C ASN A 216 1.11 13.53 -7.87
N GLU A 217 0.60 13.14 -6.70
CA GLU A 217 0.49 11.74 -6.29
C GLU A 217 -0.46 10.96 -7.22
N GLY A 218 -1.59 11.56 -7.62
CA GLY A 218 -2.52 10.96 -8.60
C GLY A 218 -1.89 10.75 -9.98
N ARG A 219 -1.10 11.73 -10.47
CA ARG A 219 -0.35 11.59 -11.75
C ARG A 219 0.63 10.43 -11.69
N LEU A 220 1.41 10.34 -10.60
CA LEU A 220 2.34 9.23 -10.41
C LEU A 220 1.60 7.89 -10.35
N ARG A 221 0.50 7.82 -9.59
CA ARG A 221 -0.24 6.58 -9.39
C ARG A 221 -0.83 6.03 -10.69
N ILE A 222 -1.39 6.90 -11.53
CA ILE A 222 -1.88 6.54 -12.87
C ILE A 222 -0.72 6.15 -13.79
N ALA A 223 0.42 6.84 -13.71
CA ALA A 223 1.60 6.49 -14.50
C ALA A 223 2.11 5.07 -14.17
N GLU A 224 2.26 4.76 -12.89
CA GLU A 224 2.66 3.43 -12.42
C GLU A 224 1.67 2.35 -12.83
N TYR A 225 0.37 2.63 -12.71
CA TYR A 225 -0.68 1.71 -13.13
C TYR A 225 -0.60 1.42 -14.64
N ARG A 226 -0.54 2.44 -15.50
CA ARG A 226 -0.51 2.26 -16.96
C ARG A 226 0.70 1.45 -17.42
N VAL A 227 1.87 1.74 -16.84
CA VAL A 227 3.10 0.99 -17.14
C VAL A 227 3.00 -0.45 -16.61
N GLY A 228 2.51 -0.63 -15.39
CA GLY A 228 2.34 -1.95 -14.77
C GLY A 228 1.33 -2.85 -15.51
N GLN A 229 0.37 -2.27 -16.22
CA GLN A 229 -0.61 -3.01 -17.03
C GLN A 229 -0.13 -3.36 -18.44
N ALA A 230 1.10 -2.98 -18.82
CA ALA A 230 1.64 -3.38 -20.10
C ALA A 230 1.76 -4.92 -20.19
N THR A 231 1.27 -5.49 -21.29
CA THR A 231 1.35 -6.93 -21.59
C THR A 231 2.30 -7.25 -22.74
N SER A 232 2.72 -6.21 -23.49
CA SER A 232 3.59 -6.30 -24.66
C SER A 232 4.44 -5.03 -24.81
N MET A 233 5.50 -5.08 -25.61
CA MET A 233 6.36 -3.92 -25.87
C MET A 233 5.61 -2.77 -26.54
N ARG A 234 4.66 -3.07 -27.45
CA ARG A 234 3.76 -2.06 -28.03
C ARG A 234 2.88 -1.42 -26.96
N GLY A 235 2.31 -2.23 -26.06
CA GLY A 235 1.52 -1.72 -24.94
C GLY A 235 2.34 -0.84 -24.00
N LEU A 236 3.59 -1.22 -23.72
CA LEU A 236 4.52 -0.39 -22.97
C LEU A 236 4.77 0.94 -23.68
N GLN A 237 5.09 0.92 -24.99
CA GLN A 237 5.28 2.16 -25.75
C GLN A 237 4.06 3.09 -25.68
N SER A 238 2.84 2.55 -25.88
CA SER A 238 1.61 3.34 -25.75
C SER A 238 1.42 3.91 -24.34
N ALA A 239 1.78 3.16 -23.29
CA ALA A 239 1.75 3.68 -21.92
C ALA A 239 2.77 4.83 -21.72
N LEU A 240 3.98 4.70 -22.26
CA LEU A 240 5.04 5.71 -22.19
C LEU A 240 4.67 7.00 -22.92
N ASP A 241 4.07 6.89 -24.10
CA ASP A 241 3.58 8.03 -24.87
C ASP A 241 2.53 8.81 -24.04
N ALA A 242 1.65 8.09 -23.33
CA ALA A 242 0.66 8.69 -22.46
C ALA A 242 1.26 9.35 -21.20
N LEU A 243 2.47 8.97 -20.78
CA LEU A 243 3.17 9.60 -19.65
C LEU A 243 3.75 10.98 -19.99
N GLY A 244 4.02 11.26 -21.28
CA GLY A 244 4.62 12.53 -21.72
C GLY A 244 3.87 13.76 -21.20
N ASN A 245 2.53 13.66 -21.16
CA ASN A 245 1.67 14.73 -20.67
C ASN A 245 1.63 14.81 -19.13
N LEU A 246 1.91 13.71 -18.44
CA LEU A 246 1.83 13.60 -16.97
C LEU A 246 3.09 14.08 -16.25
N GLY A 247 4.25 13.96 -16.89
CA GLY A 247 5.56 14.37 -16.35
C GLY A 247 5.78 15.89 -16.29
N THR A 248 4.81 16.70 -16.69
CA THR A 248 4.91 18.17 -16.68
C THR A 248 4.80 18.70 -15.24
N GLY A 249 5.94 18.90 -14.57
CA GLY A 249 5.97 19.42 -13.20
C GLY A 249 7.34 19.29 -12.53
N SER A 250 7.41 19.67 -11.26
CA SER A 250 8.59 19.54 -10.41
C SER A 250 8.32 18.67 -9.18
N GLY A 251 9.37 18.09 -8.60
CA GLY A 251 9.30 17.27 -7.39
C GLY A 251 9.37 15.76 -7.65
N LEU A 252 9.22 14.99 -6.57
CA LEU A 252 9.47 13.54 -6.55
C LEU A 252 8.57 12.75 -7.51
N ALA A 253 7.29 13.13 -7.62
CA ALA A 253 6.36 12.48 -8.53
C ALA A 253 6.78 12.64 -10.00
N ALA A 254 7.14 13.87 -10.41
CA ALA A 254 7.62 14.15 -11.77
C ALA A 254 8.93 13.42 -12.05
N ALA A 255 9.88 13.42 -11.11
CA ALA A 255 11.14 12.67 -11.24
C ALA A 255 10.90 11.16 -11.39
N ARG A 256 9.95 10.59 -10.64
CA ARG A 256 9.59 9.18 -10.75
C ARG A 256 8.91 8.85 -12.08
N ILE A 257 8.03 9.71 -12.59
CA ILE A 257 7.43 9.55 -13.92
C ILE A 257 8.50 9.59 -15.01
N ALA A 258 9.42 10.55 -14.95
CA ALA A 258 10.55 10.65 -15.89
C ALA A 258 11.44 9.40 -15.85
N GLU A 259 11.66 8.83 -14.66
CA GLU A 259 12.39 7.58 -14.51
C GLU A 259 11.68 6.39 -15.16
N LEU A 260 10.35 6.28 -14.98
CA LEU A 260 9.54 5.25 -15.67
C LEU A 260 9.65 5.40 -17.19
N GLN A 261 9.58 6.63 -17.71
CA GLN A 261 9.77 6.92 -19.13
C GLN A 261 11.14 6.53 -19.64
N ARG A 262 12.19 6.87 -18.89
CA ARG A 262 13.58 6.55 -19.23
C ARG A 262 13.80 5.04 -19.26
N ILE A 263 13.39 4.32 -18.22
CA ILE A 263 13.54 2.85 -18.15
C ILE A 263 12.74 2.19 -19.28
N GLY A 264 11.46 2.53 -19.44
CA GLY A 264 10.62 1.91 -20.45
C GLY A 264 11.11 2.20 -21.88
N GLY A 265 11.53 3.44 -22.16
CA GLY A 265 12.05 3.82 -23.48
C GLY A 265 13.34 3.07 -23.82
N GLN A 266 14.23 2.88 -22.83
CA GLN A 266 15.43 2.03 -23.00
C GLN A 266 15.05 0.58 -23.30
N MET A 267 14.04 0.04 -22.61
CA MET A 267 13.58 -1.32 -22.87
C MET A 267 13.02 -1.49 -24.28
N VAL A 268 12.23 -0.52 -24.78
CA VAL A 268 11.70 -0.55 -26.15
C VAL A 268 12.83 -0.52 -27.16
N ALA A 269 13.77 0.43 -27.03
CA ALA A 269 14.89 0.56 -27.95
C ALA A 269 15.79 -0.70 -27.98
N GLU A 270 16.05 -1.30 -26.82
CA GLU A 270 16.82 -2.54 -26.76
C GLU A 270 16.07 -3.72 -27.36
N HIS A 271 14.77 -3.85 -27.10
CA HIS A 271 13.95 -4.92 -27.67
C HIS A 271 13.88 -4.84 -29.19
N ASP A 272 13.69 -3.63 -29.75
CA ASP A 272 13.63 -3.41 -31.21
C ASP A 272 14.96 -3.73 -31.92
N SER A 273 16.07 -3.73 -31.18
CA SER A 273 17.40 -4.09 -31.70
C SER A 273 17.66 -5.60 -31.72
N LEU A 274 16.76 -6.42 -31.16
CA LEU A 274 16.96 -7.86 -31.06
C LEU A 274 16.80 -8.56 -32.41
N VAL A 275 17.78 -9.41 -32.73
CA VAL A 275 17.72 -10.32 -33.87
C VAL A 275 17.62 -11.75 -33.34
N VAL A 276 16.50 -12.41 -33.66
CA VAL A 276 16.22 -13.79 -33.22
C VAL A 276 17.36 -14.73 -33.60
N GLY A 277 17.78 -15.58 -32.65
CA GLY A 277 18.80 -16.60 -32.86
C GLY A 277 20.25 -16.09 -33.00
N LYS A 278 20.51 -14.80 -32.76
CA LYS A 278 21.86 -14.21 -32.85
C LYS A 278 22.29 -13.51 -31.55
N GLY A 279 23.61 -13.50 -31.32
CA GLY A 279 24.24 -12.73 -30.23
C GLY A 279 23.74 -13.11 -28.83
N THR A 280 23.74 -12.13 -27.93
CA THR A 280 23.28 -12.26 -26.53
C THR A 280 21.77 -11.98 -26.38
N GLY A 281 20.96 -12.35 -27.38
CA GLY A 281 19.54 -12.01 -27.45
C GLY A 281 18.70 -12.66 -26.36
N ASP A 282 19.02 -13.89 -25.98
CA ASP A 282 18.42 -14.60 -24.86
C ASP A 282 18.69 -13.90 -23.52
N LEU A 283 19.95 -13.57 -23.23
CA LEU A 283 20.35 -12.81 -22.04
C LEU A 283 19.68 -11.43 -21.99
N THR A 284 19.53 -10.78 -23.14
CA THR A 284 18.87 -9.48 -23.25
C THR A 284 17.39 -9.59 -22.93
N LEU A 285 16.67 -10.55 -23.52
CA LEU A 285 15.26 -10.79 -23.21
C LEU A 285 15.05 -11.14 -21.75
N PHE A 286 15.93 -11.97 -21.17
CA PHE A 286 15.86 -12.30 -19.76
C PHE A 286 16.02 -11.04 -18.89
N ALA A 287 17.02 -10.21 -19.18
CA ALA A 287 17.26 -8.97 -18.45
C ALA A 287 16.10 -7.96 -18.61
N LEU A 288 15.53 -7.83 -19.80
CA LEU A 288 14.36 -6.98 -20.05
C LEU A 288 13.14 -7.47 -19.25
N ALA A 289 12.93 -8.78 -19.15
CA ALA A 289 11.84 -9.35 -18.36
C ALA A 289 12.00 -9.09 -16.86
N GLU A 290 13.22 -9.16 -16.33
CA GLU A 290 13.51 -8.81 -14.93
C GLU A 290 13.26 -7.30 -14.68
N VAL A 291 13.66 -6.41 -15.60
CA VAL A 291 13.35 -4.97 -15.49
C VAL A 291 11.84 -4.71 -15.56
N ALA A 292 11.11 -5.41 -16.43
CA ALA A 292 9.66 -5.33 -16.49
C ALA A 292 9.02 -5.71 -15.14
N ARG A 293 9.46 -6.83 -14.53
CA ARG A 293 8.92 -7.33 -13.26
C ARG A 293 9.25 -6.38 -12.10
N ASP A 294 10.51 -6.01 -11.94
CA ASP A 294 11.00 -5.40 -10.70
C ASP A 294 10.96 -3.86 -10.72
N SER A 295 11.34 -3.27 -11.85
CA SER A 295 11.42 -1.81 -11.98
C SER A 295 10.11 -1.18 -12.43
N LEU A 296 9.44 -1.82 -13.40
CA LEU A 296 8.18 -1.34 -13.98
C LEU A 296 6.94 -1.95 -13.31
N ARG A 297 7.10 -3.00 -12.49
CA ARG A 297 5.99 -3.75 -11.87
C ARG A 297 4.95 -4.22 -12.91
N ALA A 298 5.44 -4.66 -14.06
CA ALA A 298 4.67 -5.12 -15.21
C ALA A 298 4.80 -6.65 -15.40
N PRO A 299 4.17 -7.47 -14.54
CA PRO A 299 4.34 -8.92 -14.56
C PRO A 299 3.86 -9.56 -15.86
N ALA A 300 2.78 -9.06 -16.46
CA ALA A 300 2.28 -9.59 -17.72
C ALA A 300 3.28 -9.39 -18.87
N LEU A 301 3.91 -8.21 -18.95
CA LEU A 301 5.01 -7.95 -19.88
C LEU A 301 6.23 -8.83 -19.60
N ALA A 302 6.63 -9.00 -18.34
CA ALA A 302 7.73 -9.89 -17.98
C ALA A 302 7.46 -11.33 -18.47
N SER A 303 6.24 -11.84 -18.25
CA SER A 303 5.82 -13.15 -18.73
C SER A 303 5.89 -13.28 -20.25
N SER A 304 5.46 -12.26 -20.99
CA SER A 304 5.48 -12.30 -22.46
C SER A 304 6.91 -12.24 -23.02
N LEU A 305 7.83 -11.52 -22.37
CA LEU A 305 9.25 -11.50 -22.73
C LEU A 305 9.95 -12.84 -22.46
N TRP A 306 9.69 -13.48 -21.32
CA TRP A 306 10.19 -14.83 -21.05
C TRP A 306 9.61 -15.88 -22.00
N TRP A 307 8.34 -15.73 -22.40
CA TRP A 307 7.77 -16.58 -23.43
C TRP A 307 8.44 -16.38 -24.80
N GLN A 308 8.74 -15.13 -25.19
CA GLN A 308 9.50 -14.85 -26.41
C GLN A 308 10.91 -15.47 -26.38
N LEU A 309 11.58 -15.45 -25.22
CA LEU A 309 12.89 -16.10 -25.05
C LEU A 309 12.83 -17.58 -25.37
N GLU A 310 11.81 -18.27 -24.86
CA GLU A 310 11.58 -19.69 -25.11
C GLU A 310 11.34 -19.99 -26.60
N GLN A 311 10.55 -19.16 -27.28
CA GLN A 311 10.23 -19.35 -28.70
C GLN A 311 11.41 -19.00 -29.61
N GLY A 312 12.13 -17.91 -29.32
CA GLY A 312 13.22 -17.41 -30.15
C GLY A 312 14.58 -18.08 -29.89
N TRP A 313 14.79 -18.60 -28.68
CA TRP A 313 16.03 -19.25 -28.25
C TRP A 313 15.73 -20.53 -27.45
N PRO A 314 15.08 -21.55 -28.03
CA PRO A 314 14.68 -22.76 -27.32
C PRO A 314 15.87 -23.56 -26.76
N ALA A 315 17.06 -23.40 -27.35
CA ALA A 315 18.29 -24.04 -26.89
C ALA A 315 19.04 -23.23 -25.81
N SER A 316 18.54 -22.04 -25.43
CA SER A 316 19.20 -21.22 -24.41
C SER A 316 19.22 -21.93 -23.06
N PRO A 317 20.36 -21.92 -22.34
CA PRO A 317 20.44 -22.49 -21.00
C PRO A 317 19.59 -21.72 -19.98
N PHE A 318 19.11 -20.52 -20.34
CA PHE A 318 18.27 -19.66 -19.48
C PHE A 318 16.76 -19.92 -19.63
N VAL A 319 16.33 -20.71 -20.62
CA VAL A 319 14.90 -21.09 -20.77
C VAL A 319 14.32 -21.71 -19.48
N PRO A 320 14.98 -22.68 -18.81
CA PRO A 320 14.50 -23.25 -17.56
C PRO A 320 14.27 -22.20 -16.46
N LYS A 321 15.19 -21.23 -16.31
CA LYS A 321 15.04 -20.12 -15.36
C LYS A 321 13.86 -19.23 -15.70
N ALA A 322 13.67 -18.92 -16.99
CA ALA A 322 12.54 -18.14 -17.47
C ALA A 322 11.20 -18.84 -17.18
N LEU A 323 11.12 -20.18 -17.31
CA LEU A 323 9.93 -20.95 -16.94
C LEU A 323 9.63 -20.88 -15.43
N MET A 324 10.65 -21.06 -14.59
CA MET A 324 10.49 -20.93 -13.14
C MET A 324 10.02 -19.51 -12.74
N ALA A 325 10.58 -18.48 -13.36
CA ALA A 325 10.17 -17.10 -13.12
C ALA A 325 8.71 -16.86 -13.56
N ARG A 326 8.28 -17.41 -14.70
CA ARG A 326 6.88 -17.34 -15.17
C ARG A 326 5.91 -18.06 -14.24
N MET A 327 6.28 -19.20 -13.67
CA MET A 327 5.43 -19.93 -12.70
C MET A 327 5.09 -19.08 -11.47
N ALA A 328 5.99 -18.19 -11.04
CA ALA A 328 5.75 -17.30 -9.90
C ALA A 328 4.74 -16.17 -10.18
N ILE A 329 4.53 -15.82 -11.44
CA ILE A 329 3.69 -14.67 -11.83
C ILE A 329 2.44 -15.03 -12.65
N VAL A 330 2.35 -16.25 -13.21
CA VAL A 330 1.18 -16.75 -13.94
C VAL A 330 0.70 -18.07 -13.31
N PRO A 331 -0.04 -18.00 -12.18
CA PRO A 331 -0.41 -19.19 -11.40
C PRO A 331 -1.23 -20.20 -12.21
N ASP A 332 -2.12 -19.75 -13.08
CA ASP A 332 -2.99 -20.62 -13.88
C ASP A 332 -2.24 -21.51 -14.90
N SER A 333 -1.02 -21.12 -15.28
CA SER A 333 -0.18 -21.88 -16.21
C SER A 333 0.87 -22.74 -15.50
N THR A 334 0.88 -22.77 -14.17
CA THR A 334 1.96 -23.39 -13.37
C THR A 334 2.16 -24.85 -13.72
N GLU A 335 1.09 -25.64 -13.83
CA GLU A 335 1.20 -27.08 -14.10
C GLU A 335 1.74 -27.35 -15.52
N ALA A 336 1.25 -26.61 -16.52
CA ALA A 336 1.76 -26.71 -17.88
C ALA A 336 3.25 -26.34 -17.94
N LEU A 337 3.64 -25.21 -17.32
CA LEU A 337 5.03 -24.76 -17.28
C LEU A 337 5.93 -25.76 -16.53
N ARG A 338 5.44 -26.34 -15.43
CA ARG A 338 6.14 -27.39 -14.67
C ARG A 338 6.37 -28.63 -15.53
N GLY A 339 5.35 -29.10 -16.25
CA GLY A 339 5.48 -30.25 -17.15
C GLY A 339 6.57 -30.04 -18.19
N ARG A 340 6.66 -28.84 -18.77
CA ARG A 340 7.72 -28.52 -19.73
C ARG A 340 9.10 -28.39 -19.08
N LEU A 341 9.19 -27.78 -17.90
CA LEU A 341 10.45 -27.68 -17.15
C LEU A 341 11.00 -29.06 -16.82
N VAL A 342 10.15 -30.00 -16.38
CA VAL A 342 10.54 -31.38 -16.05
C VAL A 342 11.09 -32.14 -17.27
N ALA A 343 10.61 -31.83 -18.48
CA ALA A 343 11.15 -32.40 -19.71
C ALA A 343 12.59 -31.95 -20.02
N MET A 344 13.08 -30.86 -19.39
CA MET A 344 14.43 -30.32 -19.59
C MET A 344 15.44 -30.98 -18.63
N THR A 345 15.56 -32.31 -18.70
CA THR A 345 16.32 -33.13 -17.72
C THR A 345 17.80 -32.78 -17.59
N ALA A 346 18.42 -32.24 -18.63
CA ALA A 346 19.83 -31.81 -18.62
C ALA A 346 20.06 -30.40 -18.04
N SER A 347 19.00 -29.70 -17.61
CA SER A 347 19.06 -28.33 -17.13
C SER A 347 19.78 -28.20 -15.79
N PRO A 348 20.84 -27.36 -15.69
CA PRO A 348 21.49 -27.06 -14.40
C PRO A 348 20.54 -26.40 -13.39
N TYR A 349 19.56 -25.64 -13.88
CA TYR A 349 18.52 -25.02 -13.05
C TYR A 349 17.57 -26.05 -12.41
N LEU A 350 17.19 -27.08 -13.17
CA LEU A 350 16.34 -28.15 -12.65
C LEU A 350 17.10 -29.03 -11.65
N ALA A 351 18.38 -29.32 -11.92
CA ALA A 351 19.27 -30.01 -10.98
C ALA A 351 19.36 -29.24 -9.65
N PHE A 352 19.65 -27.93 -9.72
CA PHE A 352 19.68 -27.06 -8.53
C PHE A 352 18.34 -27.06 -7.76
N ALA A 353 17.21 -26.97 -8.47
CA ALA A 353 15.87 -27.01 -7.86
C ALA A 353 15.56 -28.35 -7.14
N ARG A 354 16.26 -29.43 -7.48
CA ARG A 354 16.19 -30.75 -6.79
C ARG A 354 17.19 -30.87 -5.64
N GLY A 355 17.98 -29.84 -5.36
CA GLY A 355 19.05 -29.87 -4.36
C GLY A 355 20.34 -30.54 -4.85
N GLU A 356 20.50 -30.73 -6.16
CA GLU A 356 21.73 -31.28 -6.75
C GLU A 356 22.77 -30.15 -6.96
N ASN A 357 24.04 -30.45 -6.69
CA ASN A 357 25.15 -29.52 -6.93
C ASN A 357 25.68 -29.68 -8.36
N ASP A 358 25.23 -28.83 -9.29
CA ASP A 358 25.75 -28.73 -10.66
C ASP A 358 26.59 -27.45 -10.83
N PRO A 359 27.92 -27.54 -11.04
CA PRO A 359 28.78 -26.36 -11.24
C PRO A 359 28.35 -25.45 -12.39
N ARG A 360 27.63 -25.99 -13.39
CA ARG A 360 27.12 -25.20 -14.52
C ARG A 360 26.05 -24.22 -14.09
N PHE A 361 25.32 -24.49 -13.00
CA PHE A 361 24.35 -23.53 -12.44
C PHE A 361 25.05 -22.23 -12.03
N VAL A 362 26.13 -22.33 -11.25
CA VAL A 362 26.90 -21.16 -10.80
C VAL A 362 27.48 -20.39 -11.99
N GLN A 363 28.04 -21.09 -12.97
CA GLN A 363 28.57 -20.45 -14.19
C GLN A 363 27.50 -19.67 -14.97
N LEU A 364 26.27 -20.21 -15.05
CA LEU A 364 25.15 -19.53 -15.72
C LEU A 364 24.69 -18.30 -14.93
N GLU A 365 24.60 -18.39 -13.60
CA GLU A 365 24.25 -17.25 -12.75
C GLU A 365 25.30 -16.14 -12.80
N ASP A 366 26.58 -16.49 -12.76
CA ASP A 366 27.69 -15.53 -12.88
C ASP A 366 27.71 -14.86 -14.26
N SER A 367 27.44 -15.62 -15.32
CA SER A 367 27.33 -15.10 -16.69
C SER A 367 26.18 -14.11 -16.82
N LEU A 368 25.00 -14.46 -16.30
CA LEU A 368 23.84 -13.57 -16.28
C LEU A 368 24.09 -12.31 -15.45
N GLY A 369 24.65 -12.45 -14.25
CA GLY A 369 24.99 -11.32 -13.37
C GLY A 369 26.01 -10.37 -14.00
N SER A 370 27.04 -10.93 -14.64
CA SER A 370 28.05 -10.16 -15.38
C SER A 370 27.43 -9.40 -16.55
N PHE A 371 26.53 -10.06 -17.30
CA PHE A 371 25.81 -9.45 -18.40
C PHE A 371 24.93 -8.28 -17.94
N ILE A 372 24.10 -8.47 -16.91
CA ILE A 372 23.20 -7.45 -16.35
C ILE A 372 24.02 -6.25 -15.84
N THR A 373 25.13 -6.51 -15.15
CA THR A 373 26.01 -5.45 -14.63
C THR A 373 26.66 -4.66 -15.76
N ALA A 374 27.19 -5.33 -16.78
CA ALA A 374 27.77 -4.67 -17.95
C ALA A 374 26.73 -3.85 -18.73
N ARG A 375 25.50 -4.36 -18.86
CA ARG A 375 24.36 -3.64 -19.43
C ARG A 375 24.05 -2.37 -18.63
N ALA A 376 23.88 -2.47 -17.32
CA ALA A 376 23.58 -1.32 -16.45
C ALA A 376 24.66 -0.22 -16.55
N ARG A 377 25.95 -0.60 -16.58
CA ARG A 377 27.06 0.35 -16.77
C ARG A 377 27.00 1.06 -18.12
N ARG A 378 26.73 0.33 -19.21
CA ARG A 378 26.58 0.94 -20.55
C ARG A 378 25.43 1.95 -20.58
N LEU A 379 24.30 1.61 -19.96
CA LEU A 379 23.15 2.51 -19.89
C LEU A 379 23.44 3.77 -19.04
N ALA A 380 24.14 3.62 -17.92
CA ALA A 380 24.56 4.75 -17.10
C ALA A 380 25.53 5.68 -17.85
N ALA A 381 26.51 5.11 -18.57
CA ALA A 381 27.45 5.87 -19.37
C ALA A 381 26.77 6.64 -20.51
N ALA A 382 25.82 6.01 -21.21
CA ALA A 382 25.04 6.66 -22.26
C ALA A 382 24.18 7.81 -21.70
N ALA A 383 23.59 7.64 -20.52
CA ALA A 383 22.82 8.68 -19.85
C ALA A 383 23.71 9.88 -19.45
N ALA A 384 24.90 9.63 -18.91
CA ALA A 384 25.86 10.68 -18.56
C ALA A 384 26.33 11.48 -19.79
N ALA A 385 26.62 10.80 -20.90
CA ALA A 385 27.02 11.46 -22.14
C ALA A 385 25.90 12.36 -22.69
N ALA A 386 24.65 11.87 -22.73
CA ALA A 386 23.51 12.66 -23.19
C ALA A 386 23.16 13.86 -22.31
N GLN A 387 23.61 13.87 -21.05
CA GLN A 387 23.47 15.01 -20.14
C GLN A 387 24.57 16.06 -20.38
N ALA A 388 25.80 15.61 -20.64
CA ALA A 388 26.92 16.49 -20.98
C ALA A 388 26.70 17.25 -22.31
N ASP A 389 26.02 16.64 -23.29
CA ASP A 389 25.70 17.30 -24.57
C ASP A 389 24.59 18.37 -24.46
N LYS A 390 23.93 18.50 -23.30
CA LYS A 390 22.87 19.48 -23.04
C LYS A 390 23.33 20.67 -22.20
N GLU A 391 24.54 20.60 -21.64
CA GLU A 391 25.22 21.68 -20.92
C GLU A 391 26.17 22.41 -21.88
#